data_AF-A0A418B3I3-F1
#
_entry.id   AF-A0A418B3I3-F1
#
_cell.length_a   1.000
_cell.length_b   1.000
_cell.length_c   1.000
_cell.angle_alpha   90.00
_cell.angle_beta   90.00
_cell.angle_gamma   90.00
#
_symmetry.space_group_name_H-M   'P 1'
#
loop_
_entity.id
_entity.type
_entity.pdbx_description
1 polymer ?
#
loop_
_entity_poly.entity_id
_entity_poly.type
_entity_poly.pdbx_seq_one_letter_code
_entity_poly.pdbx_strand_id
1 'polypeptide(L)'
;IGQQTPEDGTATLDAFAARVRKIVADEGIEAIYNADQTAVNYEYLPTKTLNKTGDSTVWVKCGGKTKDRMTAMLLADSTGVKHPLFLVLRTTKSTVKAVVRENLTARNGFGKRLWKSVQAMQEKQSCRIFGNPTAWWNSGISLEFLKFHFGQRHDRATKKVLLLWDDFSAHFTDDVVAYAKSINVVLEKIPPGYTWICQPADVAWNRPLKVRLRQQWLDMIRRQVLRSKQRHETFKLVPPSRGDIVSWVADAWADIGVPTILNGFRKCRLVDGLPGDDDDVDSIVDDDVMATLMESCAIEDTIDPEMDFSANDDE
;
A
#
# COMPACT_ATOMS: atom_id res chain seq x y z
N ILE A 1 11.44 1.77 24.70
CA ILE A 1 10.04 2.08 24.31
C ILE A 1 9.20 1.04 25.03
N GLY A 2 8.42 1.46 26.03
CA GLY A 2 7.61 0.55 26.86
C GLY A 2 6.55 -0.14 26.01
N GLN A 3 6.27 -1.39 26.34
CA GLN A 3 5.27 -2.21 25.66
C GLN A 3 3.89 -1.59 25.94
N GLN A 4 3.24 -1.06 24.89
CA GLN A 4 1.92 -0.45 24.99
C GLN A 4 0.89 -1.53 25.31
N THR A 5 0.18 -1.39 26.43
CA THR A 5 -0.85 -2.36 26.82
C THR A 5 -2.17 -2.10 26.07
N PRO A 6 -3.06 -3.10 25.92
CA PRO A 6 -4.39 -2.88 25.36
C PRO A 6 -5.24 -1.84 26.10
N GLU A 7 -5.02 -1.70 27.42
CA GLU A 7 -5.67 -0.71 28.28
C GLU A 7 -5.20 0.72 27.96
N ASP A 8 -3.88 0.91 27.79
CA ASP A 8 -3.31 2.18 27.30
C ASP A 8 -3.87 2.55 25.92
N GLY A 9 -4.08 1.56 25.06
CA GLY A 9 -4.68 1.73 23.74
C GLY A 9 -6.11 2.29 23.80
N THR A 10 -6.97 1.72 24.65
CA THR A 10 -8.37 2.18 24.77
C THR A 10 -8.48 3.58 25.35
N ALA A 11 -7.72 3.89 26.41
CA ALA A 11 -7.68 5.23 26.98
C ALA A 11 -7.16 6.26 25.97
N THR A 12 -6.15 5.88 25.17
CA THR A 12 -5.62 6.75 24.10
C THR A 12 -6.64 6.98 22.99
N LEU A 13 -7.36 5.93 22.57
CA LEU A 13 -8.47 6.04 21.62
C LEU A 13 -9.53 7.03 22.11
N ASP A 14 -9.94 6.92 23.37
CA ASP A 14 -10.95 7.80 23.96
C ASP A 14 -10.51 9.27 24.02
N ALA A 15 -9.29 9.52 24.48
CA ALA A 15 -8.72 10.86 24.51
C ALA A 15 -8.57 11.44 23.11
N PHE A 16 -8.15 10.62 22.13
CA PHE A 16 -8.03 11.03 20.74
C PHE A 16 -9.39 11.37 20.12
N ALA A 17 -10.37 10.48 20.25
CA ALA A 17 -11.71 10.69 19.73
C ALA A 17 -12.40 11.91 20.37
N ALA A 18 -12.23 12.14 21.67
CA ALA A 18 -12.71 13.34 22.34
C ALA A 18 -12.08 14.62 21.78
N ARG A 19 -10.75 14.61 21.54
CA ARG A 19 -10.03 15.73 20.93
C ARG A 19 -10.51 16.02 19.51
N VAL A 20 -10.67 14.99 18.68
CA VAL A 20 -11.19 15.14 17.31
C VAL A 20 -12.61 15.70 17.32
N ARG A 21 -13.50 15.17 18.16
CA ARG A 21 -14.88 15.69 18.30
C ARG A 21 -14.91 17.16 18.71
N LYS A 22 -14.02 17.58 19.62
CA LYS A 22 -13.87 18.99 20.00
C LYS A 22 -13.44 19.86 18.81
N ILE A 23 -12.42 19.43 18.05
CA ILE A 23 -11.97 20.15 16.84
C ILE A 23 -13.12 20.27 15.83
N VAL A 24 -13.84 19.17 15.61
CA VAL A 24 -14.97 19.14 14.68
C VAL A 24 -16.05 20.16 15.06
N ALA A 25 -16.41 20.22 16.34
CA ALA A 25 -17.40 21.17 16.85
C ALA A 25 -16.90 22.63 16.79
N ASP A 26 -15.68 22.90 17.25
CA ASP A 26 -15.13 24.25 17.31
C ASP A 26 -14.92 24.87 15.92
N GLU A 27 -14.55 24.05 14.94
CA GLU A 27 -14.20 24.48 13.59
C GLU A 27 -15.34 24.30 12.56
N GLY A 28 -16.50 23.79 12.99
CA GLY A 28 -17.66 23.56 12.13
C GLY A 28 -17.37 22.57 10.99
N ILE A 29 -16.65 21.50 11.27
CA ILE A 29 -16.19 20.54 10.27
C ILE A 29 -17.32 19.55 9.93
N GLU A 30 -17.66 19.44 8.65
CA GLU A 30 -18.70 18.52 8.18
C GLU A 30 -18.16 17.13 7.79
N ALA A 31 -16.88 17.05 7.44
CA ALA A 31 -16.24 15.82 6.97
C ALA A 31 -14.84 15.63 7.55
N ILE A 32 -14.60 14.43 8.09
CA ILE A 32 -13.31 13.97 8.58
C ILE A 32 -12.71 13.06 7.51
N TYR A 33 -11.49 13.36 7.08
CA TYR A 33 -10.72 12.57 6.15
C TYR A 33 -9.65 11.80 6.93
N ASN A 34 -9.41 10.55 6.57
CA ASN A 34 -8.21 9.84 7.00
C ASN A 34 -7.45 9.35 5.77
N ALA A 35 -6.13 9.49 5.83
CA ALA A 35 -5.23 8.97 4.82
C ALA A 35 -4.08 8.21 5.46
N ASP A 36 -3.61 7.19 4.74
CA ASP A 36 -2.51 6.34 5.18
C ASP A 36 -1.70 5.79 4.03
N GLN A 37 -0.39 5.65 4.25
CA GLN A 37 0.52 4.98 3.33
C GLN A 37 0.66 3.50 3.64
N THR A 38 0.50 2.67 2.61
CA THR A 38 0.72 1.24 2.70
C THR A 38 1.67 0.74 1.62
N ALA A 39 2.59 -0.16 2.00
CA ALA A 39 3.56 -0.75 1.08
C ALA A 39 2.94 -1.87 0.24
N VAL A 40 2.94 -1.73 -1.08
CA VAL A 40 2.44 -2.73 -2.03
C VAL A 40 3.62 -3.42 -2.68
N ASN A 41 3.77 -4.72 -2.40
CA ASN A 41 4.86 -5.53 -2.92
C ASN A 41 4.52 -6.02 -4.33
N TYR A 42 5.54 -6.23 -5.15
CA TYR A 42 5.37 -6.83 -6.47
C TYR A 42 5.11 -8.33 -6.34
N GLU A 43 5.83 -9.01 -5.46
CA GLU A 43 5.64 -10.44 -5.19
C GLU A 43 5.18 -10.63 -3.74
N TYR A 44 4.11 -11.40 -3.55
CA TYR A 44 3.62 -11.83 -2.24
C TYR A 44 3.98 -13.30 -2.01
N LEU A 45 5.28 -13.59 -1.94
CA LEU A 45 5.75 -14.94 -1.66
C LEU A 45 5.54 -15.30 -0.18
N PRO A 46 5.23 -16.58 0.13
CA PRO A 46 5.20 -17.05 1.51
C PRO A 46 6.54 -16.86 2.19
N THR A 47 6.51 -16.46 3.46
CA THR A 47 7.70 -16.41 4.33
C THR A 47 7.99 -17.73 5.03
N LYS A 48 7.05 -18.69 4.94
CA LYS A 48 7.17 -20.05 5.49
C LYS A 48 7.04 -21.05 4.34
N THR A 49 7.83 -22.10 4.40
CA THR A 49 7.91 -23.15 3.41
C THR A 49 7.80 -24.50 4.09
N LEU A 50 7.04 -25.42 3.51
CA LEU A 50 6.99 -26.82 3.94
C LEU A 50 8.00 -27.60 3.11
N ASN A 51 8.95 -28.25 3.78
CA ASN A 51 9.94 -29.14 3.16
C ASN A 51 10.06 -30.43 3.96
N LYS A 52 10.71 -31.43 3.36
CA LYS A 52 11.05 -32.66 4.07
C LYS A 52 11.94 -32.32 5.26
N THR A 53 11.67 -32.98 6.38
CA THR A 53 12.44 -32.82 7.61
C THR A 53 13.90 -33.20 7.34
N GLY A 54 14.84 -32.27 7.57
CA GLY A 54 16.27 -32.48 7.38
C GLY A 54 16.92 -31.66 6.26
N ASP A 55 16.14 -31.00 5.39
CA ASP A 55 16.68 -30.17 4.33
C ASP A 55 17.29 -28.86 4.89
N SER A 56 18.56 -28.62 4.57
CA SER A 56 19.31 -27.43 5.01
C SER A 56 19.05 -26.19 4.14
N THR A 57 18.50 -26.37 2.94
CA THR A 57 18.26 -25.30 1.97
C THR A 57 16.88 -25.45 1.33
N VAL A 58 16.09 -24.39 1.38
CA VAL A 58 14.76 -24.33 0.76
C VAL A 58 14.78 -23.37 -0.43
N TRP A 59 14.52 -23.90 -1.63
CA TRP A 59 14.44 -23.09 -2.84
C TRP A 59 13.03 -22.55 -3.08
N VAL A 60 12.84 -21.25 -2.90
CA VAL A 60 11.60 -20.56 -3.28
C VAL A 60 11.75 -20.01 -4.70
N LYS A 61 10.98 -20.55 -5.66
CA LYS A 61 10.92 -19.99 -7.02
C LYS A 61 10.32 -18.58 -6.94
N CYS A 62 11.10 -17.56 -7.32
CA CYS A 62 10.68 -16.16 -7.35
C CYS A 62 10.91 -15.53 -8.73
N GLY A 63 10.20 -14.44 -9.02
CA GLY A 63 10.33 -13.69 -10.27
C GLY A 63 11.47 -12.67 -10.27
N GLY A 64 12.23 -12.56 -9.18
CA GLY A 64 13.35 -11.62 -9.02
C GLY A 64 12.97 -10.21 -8.54
N LYS A 65 11.71 -9.97 -8.13
CA LYS A 65 11.16 -8.70 -7.64
C LYS A 65 10.67 -8.76 -6.19
N THR A 66 11.17 -9.71 -5.40
CA THR A 66 10.79 -9.90 -3.99
C THR A 66 11.04 -8.69 -3.09
N LYS A 67 11.97 -7.81 -3.47
CA LYS A 67 12.28 -6.55 -2.77
C LYS A 67 11.64 -5.32 -3.41
N ASP A 68 11.00 -5.47 -4.56
CA ASP A 68 10.34 -4.36 -5.24
C ASP A 68 8.98 -4.09 -4.61
N ARG A 69 8.78 -2.82 -4.27
CA ARG A 69 7.53 -2.31 -3.72
C ARG A 69 7.22 -0.94 -4.29
N MET A 70 5.95 -0.57 -4.20
CA MET A 70 5.49 0.81 -4.30
C MET A 70 4.80 1.22 -3.01
N THR A 71 4.67 2.52 -2.79
CA THR A 71 3.80 3.04 -1.72
C THR A 71 2.48 3.49 -2.33
N ALA A 72 1.36 3.07 -1.74
CA ALA A 72 0.04 3.58 -2.05
C ALA A 72 -0.46 4.41 -0.86
N MET A 73 -0.94 5.61 -1.11
CA MET A 73 -1.66 6.45 -0.14
C MET A 73 -3.15 6.31 -0.40
N LEU A 74 -3.87 5.76 0.59
CA LEU A 74 -5.32 5.65 0.60
C LEU A 74 -5.92 6.93 1.19
N LEU A 75 -7.08 7.36 0.71
CA LEU A 75 -7.82 8.48 1.27
C LEU A 75 -9.32 8.18 1.21
N ALA A 76 -9.99 8.26 2.35
CA ALA A 76 -11.45 8.23 2.42
C ALA A 76 -11.96 9.18 3.51
N ASP A 77 -13.24 9.51 3.46
CA ASP A 77 -13.88 10.40 4.43
C ASP A 77 -14.98 9.71 5.24
N SER A 78 -15.43 10.42 6.28
CA SER A 78 -16.45 10.01 7.24
C SER A 78 -17.85 9.80 6.63
N THR A 79 -18.06 10.15 5.35
CA THR A 79 -19.28 9.83 4.61
C THR A 79 -19.18 8.50 3.85
N GLY A 80 -17.99 7.87 3.87
CA GLY A 80 -17.72 6.61 3.21
C GLY A 80 -17.20 6.77 1.79
N VAL A 81 -17.00 8.01 1.32
CA VAL A 81 -16.47 8.28 -0.02
C VAL A 81 -14.97 8.01 -0.03
N LYS A 82 -14.54 7.21 -1.01
CA LYS A 82 -13.13 6.96 -1.33
C LYS A 82 -12.67 7.96 -2.38
N HIS A 83 -11.44 8.43 -2.24
CA HIS A 83 -10.83 9.42 -3.12
C HIS A 83 -9.76 8.79 -4.02
N PRO A 84 -9.36 9.47 -5.12
CA PRO A 84 -8.32 8.98 -6.02
C PRO A 84 -7.01 8.63 -5.29
N LEU A 85 -6.38 7.53 -5.70
CA LEU A 85 -5.13 7.05 -5.10
C LEU A 85 -3.94 7.94 -5.45
N PHE A 86 -2.99 8.04 -4.51
CA PHE A 86 -1.63 8.49 -4.79
C PHE A 86 -0.67 7.31 -4.69
N LEU A 87 0.09 7.05 -5.74
CA LEU A 87 1.05 5.95 -5.83
C LEU A 87 2.47 6.50 -5.99
N VAL A 88 3.45 5.88 -5.32
CA VAL A 88 4.87 6.23 -5.44
C VAL A 88 5.63 5.01 -5.93
N LEU A 89 6.07 5.06 -7.18
CA LEU A 89 6.83 3.99 -7.82
C LEU A 89 8.34 4.23 -7.71
N ARG A 90 9.09 3.13 -7.66
CA ARG A 90 10.55 3.19 -7.80
C ARG A 90 10.94 3.58 -9.23
N THR A 91 11.75 4.62 -9.36
CA THR A 91 12.40 5.01 -10.62
C THR A 91 13.83 5.50 -10.37
N THR A 92 14.74 5.20 -11.29
CA THR A 92 16.11 5.70 -11.25
C THR A 92 16.13 7.21 -11.47
N LYS A 93 16.93 7.92 -10.67
CA LYS A 93 17.14 9.36 -10.82
C LYS A 93 18.16 9.61 -11.93
N SER A 94 17.94 10.65 -12.73
CA SER A 94 18.95 11.14 -13.69
C SER A 94 20.14 11.74 -12.94
N THR A 95 21.35 11.59 -13.48
CA THR A 95 22.56 12.26 -12.97
C THR A 95 22.65 13.72 -13.45
N VAL A 96 21.88 14.11 -14.47
CA VAL A 96 21.91 15.45 -15.07
C VAL A 96 20.95 16.39 -14.32
N LYS A 97 21.48 17.39 -13.62
CA LYS A 97 20.69 18.31 -12.75
C LYS A 97 19.49 18.97 -13.45
N ALA A 98 19.67 19.44 -14.69
CA ALA A 98 18.59 20.07 -15.45
C ALA A 98 17.44 19.08 -15.75
N VAL A 99 17.78 17.85 -16.13
CA VAL A 99 16.82 16.76 -16.38
C VAL A 99 16.13 16.34 -15.08
N VAL A 100 16.83 16.33 -13.94
CA VAL A 100 16.22 16.06 -12.63
C VAL A 100 15.14 17.09 -12.32
N ARG A 101 15.44 18.39 -12.49
CA ARG A 101 14.46 19.45 -12.24
C ARG A 101 13.25 19.30 -13.13
N GLU A 102 13.45 19.11 -14.43
CA GLU A 102 12.36 18.92 -15.39
C GLU A 102 11.51 17.67 -15.08
N ASN A 103 12.14 16.55 -14.72
CA ASN A 103 11.41 15.34 -14.37
C ASN A 103 10.55 15.56 -13.12
N LEU A 104 11.07 16.24 -12.10
CA LEU A 104 10.31 16.52 -10.87
C LEU A 104 9.12 17.44 -11.12
N THR A 105 9.28 18.48 -11.95
CA THR A 105 8.22 19.48 -12.17
C THR A 105 7.18 19.07 -13.21
N ALA A 106 7.59 18.39 -14.29
CA ALA A 106 6.71 18.12 -15.42
C ALA A 106 6.30 16.64 -15.54
N ARG A 107 6.98 15.73 -14.83
CA ARG A 107 6.83 14.28 -15.02
C ARG A 107 6.78 13.51 -13.70
N ASN A 108 6.43 14.17 -12.61
CA ASN A 108 6.29 13.59 -11.27
C ASN A 108 7.50 12.74 -10.83
N GLY A 109 8.71 13.08 -11.28
CA GLY A 109 9.95 12.36 -10.98
C GLY A 109 10.35 11.26 -11.98
N PHE A 110 9.55 11.00 -13.01
CA PHE A 110 9.87 10.02 -14.06
C PHE A 110 10.66 10.62 -15.23
N GLY A 111 11.51 9.82 -15.84
CA GLY A 111 12.17 10.17 -17.10
C GLY A 111 11.20 10.16 -18.28
N LYS A 112 11.51 10.94 -19.33
CA LYS A 112 10.66 11.15 -20.53
C LYS A 112 10.07 9.87 -21.14
N ARG A 113 10.84 8.78 -21.23
CA ARG A 113 10.38 7.51 -21.83
C ARG A 113 9.34 6.81 -20.94
N LEU A 114 9.65 6.65 -19.65
CA LEU A 114 8.76 5.99 -18.69
C LEU A 114 7.51 6.83 -18.38
N TRP A 115 7.62 8.16 -18.45
CA TRP A 115 6.50 9.04 -18.21
C TRP A 115 5.31 8.77 -19.14
N LYS A 116 5.53 8.42 -20.40
CA LYS A 116 4.44 8.14 -21.35
C LYS A 116 3.54 6.99 -20.88
N SER A 117 4.12 5.90 -20.41
CA SER A 117 3.34 4.77 -19.90
C SER A 117 2.74 5.08 -18.52
N VAL A 118 3.45 5.81 -17.65
CA VAL A 118 2.92 6.24 -16.34
C VAL A 118 1.72 7.16 -16.50
N GLN A 119 1.79 8.13 -17.41
CA GLN A 119 0.68 9.04 -17.68
C GLN A 119 -0.54 8.27 -18.18
N ALA A 120 -0.38 7.35 -19.13
CA ALA A 120 -1.48 6.50 -19.60
C ALA A 120 -2.08 5.64 -18.46
N MET A 121 -1.25 5.15 -17.53
CA MET A 121 -1.73 4.42 -16.34
C MET A 121 -2.51 5.32 -15.38
N GLN A 122 -2.05 6.55 -15.13
CA GLN A 122 -2.77 7.53 -14.30
C GLN A 122 -4.16 7.82 -14.86
N GLU A 123 -4.25 8.07 -16.17
CA GLU A 123 -5.51 8.38 -16.86
C GLU A 123 -6.45 7.18 -16.83
N LYS A 124 -5.94 5.99 -17.15
CA LYS A 124 -6.74 4.76 -17.14
C LYS A 124 -7.31 4.43 -15.77
N GLN A 125 -6.51 4.59 -14.71
CA GLN A 125 -6.89 4.20 -13.34
C GLN A 125 -7.40 5.37 -12.48
N SER A 126 -7.52 6.56 -13.06
CA SER A 126 -7.92 7.79 -12.34
C SER A 126 -7.15 7.99 -11.02
N CYS A 127 -5.82 7.81 -11.07
CA CYS A 127 -4.93 7.95 -9.91
C CYS A 127 -3.78 8.93 -10.20
N ARG A 128 -3.05 9.31 -9.15
CA ARG A 128 -1.83 10.13 -9.24
C ARG A 128 -0.61 9.25 -8.97
N ILE A 129 0.38 9.30 -9.84
CA ILE A 129 1.58 8.47 -9.77
C ILE A 129 2.81 9.37 -9.74
N PHE A 130 3.63 9.19 -8.70
CA PHE A 130 4.91 9.84 -8.49
C PHE A 130 6.04 8.82 -8.51
N GLY A 131 7.24 9.29 -8.84
CA GLY A 131 8.43 8.47 -8.99
C GLY A 131 9.59 9.01 -8.18
N ASN A 132 10.24 8.16 -7.39
CA ASN A 132 11.55 8.47 -6.80
C ASN A 132 12.38 7.20 -6.58
N PRO A 133 13.68 7.31 -6.24
CA PRO A 133 14.56 6.14 -6.08
C PRO A 133 14.19 5.18 -4.95
N THR A 134 13.48 5.66 -3.93
CA THR A 134 13.13 4.87 -2.73
C THR A 134 11.73 4.27 -2.79
N ALA A 135 10.91 4.71 -3.75
CA ALA A 135 9.47 4.49 -3.78
C ALA A 135 8.76 4.96 -2.50
N TRP A 136 9.27 6.02 -1.86
CA TRP A 136 8.78 6.47 -0.55
C TRP A 136 8.13 7.85 -0.59
N TRP A 137 7.23 8.10 0.36
CA TRP A 137 6.55 9.39 0.50
C TRP A 137 7.53 10.49 0.97
N ASN A 138 7.28 11.74 0.57
CA ASN A 138 8.06 12.91 1.00
C ASN A 138 7.17 14.16 1.06
N SER A 139 7.68 15.25 1.65
CA SER A 139 6.91 16.47 1.88
C SER A 139 6.39 17.13 0.59
N GLY A 140 7.15 17.04 -0.51
CA GLY A 140 6.70 17.52 -1.81
C GLY A 140 5.47 16.77 -2.31
N ILE A 141 5.40 15.45 -2.09
CA ILE A 141 4.22 14.66 -2.42
C ILE A 141 3.06 14.99 -1.46
N SER A 142 3.32 15.28 -0.18
CA SER A 142 2.29 15.80 0.74
C SER A 142 1.64 17.09 0.23
N LEU A 143 2.43 18.03 -0.30
CA LEU A 143 1.90 19.27 -0.89
C LEU A 143 1.04 19.00 -2.13
N GLU A 144 1.50 18.14 -3.05
CA GLU A 144 0.72 17.77 -4.23
C GLU A 144 -0.56 17.02 -3.86
N PHE A 145 -0.53 16.18 -2.82
CA PHE A 145 -1.71 15.51 -2.26
C PHE A 145 -2.74 16.52 -1.75
N LEU A 146 -2.31 17.48 -0.92
CA LEU A 146 -3.19 18.53 -0.41
C LEU A 146 -3.79 19.38 -1.55
N LYS A 147 -2.96 19.75 -2.52
CA LYS A 147 -3.36 20.56 -3.67
C LYS A 147 -4.39 19.85 -4.53
N PHE A 148 -4.18 18.56 -4.78
CA PHE A 148 -5.06 17.75 -5.62
C PHE A 148 -6.42 17.49 -4.96
N HIS A 149 -6.43 17.03 -3.71
CA HIS A 149 -7.68 16.64 -3.03
C HIS A 149 -8.45 17.82 -2.44
N PHE A 150 -7.74 18.84 -1.93
CA PHE A 150 -8.37 19.91 -1.16
C PHE A 150 -8.16 21.31 -1.75
N GLY A 151 -7.20 21.48 -2.65
CA GLY A 151 -6.84 22.78 -3.20
C GLY A 151 -7.89 23.41 -4.12
N GLN A 152 -8.85 22.64 -4.64
CA GLN A 152 -9.91 23.13 -5.54
C GLN A 152 -11.33 22.87 -5.00
N ARG A 153 -11.48 22.64 -3.68
CA ARG A 153 -12.83 22.51 -3.09
C ARG A 153 -13.65 23.79 -3.34
N HIS A 154 -14.85 23.63 -3.86
CA HIS A 154 -15.75 24.74 -4.20
C HIS A 154 -16.18 25.56 -2.98
N ASP A 155 -16.27 24.91 -1.82
CA ASP A 155 -16.67 25.48 -0.53
C ASP A 155 -15.48 25.94 0.32
N ARG A 156 -14.25 25.90 -0.22
CA ARG A 156 -13.01 26.20 0.54
C ARG A 156 -13.03 27.57 1.19
N ALA A 157 -13.69 28.56 0.61
CA ALA A 157 -13.73 29.92 1.15
C ALA A 157 -14.49 30.01 2.49
N THR A 158 -15.42 29.08 2.76
CA THR A 158 -16.32 29.15 3.91
C THR A 158 -16.26 27.91 4.79
N LYS A 159 -15.86 26.75 4.27
CA LYS A 159 -15.87 25.47 4.99
C LYS A 159 -14.47 24.90 5.23
N LYS A 160 -14.28 24.39 6.45
CA LYS A 160 -13.09 23.63 6.86
C LYS A 160 -13.34 22.12 6.75
N VAL A 161 -12.27 21.39 6.50
CA VAL A 161 -12.25 19.91 6.58
C VAL A 161 -11.14 19.47 7.52
N LEU A 162 -11.33 18.33 8.18
CA LEU A 162 -10.30 17.71 9.01
C LEU A 162 -9.58 16.62 8.22
N LEU A 163 -8.25 16.63 8.19
CA LEU A 163 -7.44 15.54 7.66
C LEU A 163 -6.61 14.93 8.79
N LEU A 164 -6.82 13.63 9.00
CA LEU A 164 -6.09 12.81 9.96
C LEU A 164 -4.94 12.09 9.25
N TRP A 165 -3.71 12.37 9.69
CA TRP A 165 -2.48 11.74 9.23
C TRP A 165 -1.68 11.15 10.40
N ASP A 166 -0.93 10.08 10.14
CA ASP A 166 0.03 9.53 11.10
C ASP A 166 1.16 10.54 11.39
N ASP A 167 1.94 10.32 12.45
CA ASP A 167 3.00 11.25 12.87
C ASP A 167 4.26 11.24 11.98
N PHE A 168 4.15 10.76 10.73
CA PHE A 168 5.27 10.80 9.79
C PHE A 168 5.67 12.25 9.49
N SER A 169 6.95 12.57 9.66
CA SER A 169 7.45 13.95 9.61
C SER A 169 7.17 14.69 8.30
N ALA A 170 7.10 13.97 7.17
CA ALA A 170 6.77 14.57 5.87
C ALA A 170 5.33 15.11 5.77
N HIS A 171 4.44 14.75 6.68
CA HIS A 171 3.06 15.26 6.77
C HIS A 171 2.98 16.62 7.47
N PHE A 172 4.02 17.00 8.23
CA PHE A 172 3.97 18.13 9.16
C PHE A 172 5.19 19.05 9.05
N THR A 173 5.83 19.11 7.88
CA THR A 173 6.83 20.16 7.62
C THR A 173 6.14 21.52 7.58
N ASP A 174 6.85 22.60 7.92
CA ASP A 174 6.29 23.96 7.97
C ASP A 174 5.52 24.34 6.70
N ASP A 175 6.07 24.04 5.53
CA ASP A 175 5.41 24.30 4.23
C ASP A 175 4.08 23.56 4.07
N VAL A 176 4.00 22.31 4.56
CA VAL A 176 2.79 21.46 4.45
C VAL A 176 1.72 21.98 5.39
N VAL A 177 2.09 22.31 6.63
CA VAL A 177 1.18 22.88 7.63
C VAL A 177 0.67 24.26 7.18
N ALA A 178 1.57 25.12 6.70
CA ALA A 178 1.21 26.43 6.18
C ALA A 178 0.28 26.32 4.96
N TYR A 179 0.57 25.40 4.04
CA TYR A 179 -0.27 25.20 2.86
C TYR A 179 -1.65 24.66 3.24
N ALA A 180 -1.74 23.64 4.09
CA ALA A 180 -3.03 23.10 4.56
C ALA A 180 -3.90 24.18 5.20
N LYS A 181 -3.31 25.01 6.07
CA LYS A 181 -3.99 26.16 6.68
C LYS A 181 -4.50 27.15 5.63
N SER A 182 -3.69 27.45 4.60
CA SER A 182 -4.09 28.37 3.52
C SER A 182 -5.28 27.89 2.69
N ILE A 183 -5.58 26.58 2.73
CA ILE A 183 -6.69 25.97 2.00
C ILE A 183 -7.81 25.45 2.93
N ASN A 184 -7.88 25.95 4.16
CA ASN A 184 -8.90 25.55 5.15
C ASN A 184 -8.96 24.03 5.38
N VAL A 185 -7.79 23.39 5.41
CA VAL A 185 -7.63 22.00 5.87
C VAL A 185 -6.99 22.05 7.26
N VAL A 186 -7.73 21.57 8.25
CA VAL A 186 -7.23 21.34 9.61
C VAL A 186 -6.50 20.01 9.59
N LEU A 187 -5.22 20.00 9.98
CA LEU A 187 -4.45 18.78 10.12
C LEU A 187 -4.46 18.34 11.59
N GLU A 188 -4.71 17.06 11.81
CA GLU A 188 -4.63 16.46 13.15
C GLU A 188 -3.84 15.15 13.09
N LYS A 189 -2.96 14.98 14.08
CA LYS A 189 -2.06 13.82 14.16
C LYS A 189 -2.75 12.64 14.84
N ILE A 190 -2.61 11.47 14.23
CA ILE A 190 -2.84 10.21 14.95
C ILE A 190 -1.79 10.09 16.07
N PRO A 191 -2.18 9.69 17.29
CA PRO A 191 -1.22 9.50 18.38
C PRO A 191 -0.11 8.51 18.01
N PRO A 192 1.18 8.86 18.21
CA PRO A 192 2.30 7.99 17.82
C PRO A 192 2.24 6.61 18.49
N GLY A 193 2.37 5.55 17.68
CA GLY A 193 2.30 4.16 18.13
C GLY A 193 0.89 3.58 18.28
N TYR A 194 -0.17 4.38 18.11
CA TYR A 194 -1.55 3.95 18.28
C TYR A 194 -2.34 3.91 16.97
N THR A 195 -1.67 3.84 15.82
CA THR A 195 -2.36 3.82 14.52
C THR A 195 -3.30 2.62 14.38
N TRP A 196 -2.90 1.46 14.92
CA TRP A 196 -3.69 0.22 14.96
C TRP A 196 -5.07 0.34 15.62
N ILE A 197 -5.33 1.38 16.42
CA ILE A 197 -6.63 1.62 17.08
C ILE A 197 -7.22 3.00 16.77
N CYS A 198 -6.39 4.01 16.54
CA CYS A 198 -6.82 5.39 16.32
C CYS A 198 -6.94 5.78 14.84
N GLN A 199 -6.44 4.96 13.91
CA GLN A 199 -6.38 5.32 12.48
C GLN A 199 -7.33 4.45 11.65
N PRO A 200 -8.38 5.04 11.03
CA PRO A 200 -9.37 4.29 10.25
C PRO A 200 -8.79 3.36 9.19
N ALA A 201 -7.77 3.81 8.45
CA ALA A 201 -7.11 3.02 7.41
C ALA A 201 -6.44 1.74 7.95
N ASP A 202 -5.72 1.84 9.07
CA ASP A 202 -5.07 0.69 9.70
C ASP A 202 -6.08 -0.25 10.34
N VAL A 203 -7.12 0.31 10.94
CA VAL A 203 -8.15 -0.45 11.65
C VAL A 203 -9.03 -1.26 10.69
N ALA A 204 -9.33 -0.76 9.48
CA ALA A 204 -10.34 -1.39 8.63
C ALA A 204 -9.99 -1.53 7.14
N TRP A 205 -9.09 -0.72 6.56
CA TRP A 205 -8.95 -0.65 5.09
C TRP A 205 -7.73 -1.42 4.57
N ASN A 206 -6.61 -1.32 5.29
CA ASN A 206 -5.34 -1.89 4.88
C ASN A 206 -5.40 -3.42 4.77
N ARG A 207 -6.00 -4.12 5.75
CA ARG A 207 -6.16 -5.58 5.73
C ARG A 207 -6.91 -6.08 4.48
N PRO A 208 -8.16 -5.65 4.18
CA PRO A 208 -8.87 -6.08 2.98
C PRO A 208 -8.14 -5.76 1.69
N LEU A 209 -7.46 -4.60 1.62
CA LEU A 209 -6.66 -4.24 0.45
C LEU A 209 -5.53 -5.26 0.23
N LYS A 210 -4.77 -5.59 1.29
CA LYS A 210 -3.67 -6.55 1.20
C LYS A 210 -4.14 -7.96 0.86
N VAL A 211 -5.29 -8.39 1.36
CA VAL A 211 -5.86 -9.70 1.01
C VAL A 211 -6.15 -9.77 -0.49
N ARG A 212 -6.82 -8.75 -1.05
CA ARG A 212 -7.10 -8.69 -2.49
C ARG A 212 -5.84 -8.65 -3.35
N LEU A 213 -4.81 -7.90 -2.93
CA LEU A 213 -3.53 -7.86 -3.63
C LEU A 213 -2.83 -9.23 -3.67
N ARG A 214 -2.89 -9.99 -2.57
CA ARG A 214 -2.39 -11.37 -2.53
C ARG A 214 -3.18 -12.27 -3.47
N GLN A 215 -4.50 -12.14 -3.51
CA GLN A 215 -5.36 -12.91 -4.40
C GLN A 215 -5.01 -12.68 -5.88
N GLN A 216 -4.85 -11.41 -6.30
CA GLN A 216 -4.43 -11.06 -7.67
C GLN A 216 -3.07 -11.66 -8.05
N TRP A 217 -2.12 -11.67 -7.11
CA TRP A 217 -0.83 -12.31 -7.29
C TRP A 217 -0.96 -13.83 -7.48
N LEU A 218 -1.72 -14.51 -6.63
CA LEU A 218 -2.00 -15.95 -6.75
C LEU A 218 -2.67 -16.29 -8.08
N ASP A 219 -3.67 -15.52 -8.49
CA ASP A 219 -4.36 -15.72 -9.76
C ASP A 219 -3.47 -15.48 -10.98
N MET A 220 -2.51 -14.57 -10.88
CA MET A 220 -1.50 -14.43 -11.92
C MET A 220 -0.59 -15.65 -12.00
N ILE A 221 -0.11 -16.16 -10.86
CA ILE A 221 0.74 -17.36 -10.83
C ILE A 221 -0.03 -18.56 -11.41
N ARG A 222 -1.26 -18.83 -10.95
CA ARG A 222 -2.12 -19.91 -11.45
C ARG A 222 -2.24 -19.86 -12.97
N ARG A 223 -2.51 -18.67 -13.52
CA ARG A 223 -2.58 -18.47 -14.98
C ARG A 223 -1.26 -18.74 -15.70
N GLN A 224 -0.12 -18.41 -15.11
CA GLN A 224 1.19 -18.71 -15.72
C GLN A 224 1.49 -20.22 -15.69
N VAL A 225 1.19 -20.91 -14.59
CA VAL A 225 1.38 -22.38 -14.46
C VAL A 225 0.53 -23.12 -15.49
N LEU A 226 -0.77 -22.76 -15.59
CA LEU A 226 -1.67 -23.38 -16.57
C LEU A 226 -1.17 -23.20 -18.01
N ARG A 227 -0.66 -22.02 -18.36
CA ARG A 227 -0.11 -21.75 -19.70
C ARG A 227 1.16 -22.57 -19.99
N SER A 228 2.05 -22.73 -19.02
CA SER A 228 3.26 -23.55 -19.19
C SER A 228 2.90 -25.02 -19.41
N LYS A 229 1.94 -25.56 -18.64
CA LYS A 229 1.43 -26.93 -18.84
C LYS A 229 0.83 -27.13 -20.23
N GLN A 230 0.00 -26.18 -20.70
CA GLN A 230 -0.61 -26.24 -22.04
C GLN A 230 0.41 -26.19 -23.17
N ARG A 231 1.55 -25.52 -22.95
CA ARG A 231 2.62 -25.40 -23.95
C ARG A 231 3.70 -26.46 -23.85
N HIS A 232 3.63 -27.34 -22.85
CA HIS A 232 4.70 -28.29 -22.53
C HIS A 232 6.07 -27.61 -22.34
N GLU A 233 6.06 -26.41 -21.75
CA GLU A 233 7.26 -25.62 -21.47
C GLU A 233 7.62 -25.68 -19.99
N THR A 234 8.92 -25.64 -19.66
CA THR A 234 9.39 -25.50 -18.28
C THR A 234 8.84 -24.21 -17.66
N PHE A 235 8.18 -24.32 -16.51
CA PHE A 235 7.61 -23.17 -15.83
C PHE A 235 8.69 -22.22 -15.31
N LYS A 236 8.64 -20.97 -15.77
CA LYS A 236 9.43 -19.85 -15.23
C LYS A 236 8.51 -18.73 -14.78
N LEU A 237 8.54 -18.41 -13.50
CA LEU A 237 7.72 -17.35 -12.93
C LEU A 237 8.12 -15.98 -13.49
N VAL A 238 7.14 -15.29 -14.08
CA VAL A 238 7.26 -13.90 -14.52
C VAL A 238 6.67 -13.00 -13.43
N PRO A 239 7.45 -12.05 -12.87
CA PRO A 239 6.94 -11.13 -11.87
C PRO A 239 5.96 -10.14 -12.49
N PRO A 240 5.09 -9.48 -11.68
CA PRO A 240 4.16 -8.52 -12.24
C PRO A 240 4.92 -7.28 -12.74
N SER A 241 4.33 -6.63 -13.74
CA SER A 241 4.78 -5.34 -14.24
C SER A 241 4.30 -4.20 -13.33
N ARG A 242 4.81 -2.98 -13.58
CA ARG A 242 4.28 -1.76 -12.95
C ARG A 242 2.79 -1.59 -13.24
N GLY A 243 2.37 -1.90 -14.48
CA GLY A 243 0.98 -1.78 -14.90
C GLY A 243 0.07 -2.75 -14.18
N ASP A 244 0.52 -3.98 -13.97
CA ASP A 244 -0.23 -4.99 -13.20
C ASP A 244 -0.45 -4.51 -11.77
N ILE A 245 0.61 -4.09 -11.08
CA ILE A 245 0.52 -3.62 -9.69
C ILE A 245 -0.32 -2.35 -9.54
N VAL A 246 -0.21 -1.40 -10.47
CA VAL A 246 -1.06 -0.18 -10.47
C VAL A 246 -2.52 -0.55 -10.68
N SER A 247 -2.83 -1.48 -11.60
CA SER A 247 -4.20 -1.97 -11.79
C SER A 247 -4.71 -2.66 -10.54
N TRP A 248 -3.94 -3.62 -9.98
CA TRP A 248 -4.39 -4.41 -8.84
C TRP A 248 -4.70 -3.55 -7.61
N VAL A 249 -3.94 -2.48 -7.36
CA VAL A 249 -4.24 -1.57 -6.25
C VAL A 249 -5.47 -0.71 -6.53
N ALA A 250 -5.63 -0.22 -7.76
CA ALA A 250 -6.83 0.52 -8.13
C ALA A 250 -8.08 -0.35 -8.00
N ASP A 251 -8.04 -1.57 -8.54
CA ASP A 251 -9.11 -2.56 -8.48
C ASP A 251 -9.41 -2.95 -7.02
N ALA A 252 -8.38 -3.31 -6.24
CA ALA A 252 -8.55 -3.67 -4.84
C ALA A 252 -9.10 -2.52 -3.98
N TRP A 253 -8.72 -1.27 -4.26
CA TRP A 253 -9.26 -0.10 -3.58
C TRP A 253 -10.71 0.16 -3.99
N ALA A 254 -11.03 0.02 -5.28
CA ALA A 254 -12.40 0.15 -5.80
C ALA A 254 -13.36 -0.89 -5.18
N ASP A 255 -12.87 -2.11 -4.94
CA ASP A 255 -13.66 -3.21 -4.37
C ASP A 255 -13.91 -3.11 -2.86
N ILE A 256 -13.21 -2.24 -2.13
CA ILE A 256 -13.49 -2.03 -0.70
C ILE A 256 -14.82 -1.27 -0.55
N GLY A 257 -15.81 -1.90 0.06
CA GLY A 257 -17.15 -1.32 0.19
C GLY A 257 -17.21 -0.11 1.11
N VAL A 258 -18.19 0.77 0.87
CA VAL A 258 -18.55 1.89 1.75
C VAL A 258 -18.75 1.45 3.22
N PRO A 259 -19.38 0.29 3.52
CA PRO A 259 -19.50 -0.20 4.90
C PRO A 259 -18.14 -0.37 5.60
N THR A 260 -17.14 -0.93 4.91
CA THR A 260 -15.78 -1.10 5.44
C THR A 260 -15.11 0.25 5.72
N ILE A 261 -15.32 1.23 4.84
CA ILE A 261 -14.79 2.58 5.04
C ILE A 261 -15.36 3.20 6.31
N LEU A 262 -16.69 3.23 6.43
CA LEU A 262 -17.40 3.76 7.60
C LEU A 262 -17.07 2.99 8.88
N ASN A 263 -16.87 1.66 8.79
CA ASN A 263 -16.50 0.85 9.95
C ASN A 263 -15.15 1.28 10.54
N GLY A 264 -14.18 1.68 9.70
CA GLY A 264 -12.92 2.24 10.18
C GLY A 264 -13.12 3.49 11.05
N PHE A 265 -13.96 4.43 10.61
CA PHE A 265 -14.27 5.62 11.38
C PHE A 265 -15.04 5.30 12.69
N ARG A 266 -15.96 4.34 12.65
CA ARG A 266 -16.73 3.90 13.84
C ARG A 266 -15.85 3.18 14.87
N LYS A 267 -14.99 2.25 14.43
CA LYS A 267 -14.01 1.58 15.31
C LYS A 267 -13.06 2.58 15.98
N CYS A 268 -12.73 3.68 15.31
CA CYS A 268 -11.97 4.79 15.88
C CYS A 268 -12.80 5.83 16.68
N ARG A 269 -14.10 5.59 16.89
CA ARG A 269 -15.03 6.50 17.63
C ARG A 269 -15.09 7.93 17.06
N LEU A 270 -14.85 8.08 15.76
CA LEU A 270 -14.82 9.37 15.06
C LEU A 270 -16.17 9.77 14.47
N VAL A 271 -17.06 8.79 14.27
CA VAL A 271 -18.43 8.99 13.78
C VAL A 271 -19.39 8.15 14.61
N ASP A 272 -20.67 8.53 14.62
CA ASP A 272 -21.71 7.81 15.36
C ASP A 272 -22.01 6.42 14.74
N GLY A 273 -22.53 5.54 15.59
CA GLY A 273 -22.92 4.18 15.25
C GLY A 273 -22.00 3.12 15.86
N LEU A 274 -22.56 1.92 16.06
CA LEU A 274 -21.79 0.80 16.55
C LEU A 274 -20.86 0.28 15.44
N PRO A 275 -19.60 -0.10 15.77
CA PRO A 275 -18.76 -0.85 14.86
C PRO A 275 -19.49 -2.11 14.39
N GLY A 276 -19.40 -2.42 13.10
CA GLY A 276 -19.84 -3.70 12.57
C GLY A 276 -18.79 -4.78 12.84
N ASP A 277 -19.27 -6.01 13.08
CA ASP A 277 -18.44 -7.21 13.26
C ASP A 277 -17.83 -7.73 11.94
N ASP A 278 -18.05 -7.04 10.82
CA ASP A 278 -17.54 -7.38 9.49
C ASP A 278 -16.00 -7.19 9.40
N ASP A 279 -15.26 -8.04 10.11
CA ASP A 279 -13.88 -8.42 9.80
C ASP A 279 -13.83 -9.64 8.86
N ASP A 280 -14.99 -10.03 8.29
CA ASP A 280 -15.20 -11.03 7.23
C ASP A 280 -14.66 -10.54 5.89
N VAL A 281 -13.36 -10.31 5.85
CA VAL A 281 -12.61 -10.81 4.71
C VAL A 281 -12.18 -12.20 5.16
N ASP A 282 -12.97 -13.19 4.75
CA ASP A 282 -12.63 -14.61 4.86
C ASP A 282 -11.13 -14.76 4.62
N SER A 283 -10.47 -15.43 5.55
CA SER A 283 -9.06 -15.78 5.42
C SER A 283 -8.92 -16.67 4.20
N ILE A 284 -8.70 -16.10 3.01
CA ILE A 284 -8.15 -16.86 1.89
C ILE A 284 -6.66 -17.02 2.18
N VAL A 285 -6.37 -17.86 3.17
CA VAL A 285 -5.24 -18.78 3.09
C VAL A 285 -5.87 -20.06 2.57
N ASP A 286 -6.01 -20.12 1.26
CA ASP A 286 -6.23 -21.39 0.60
C ASP A 286 -4.86 -22.09 0.65
N ASP A 287 -4.51 -22.62 1.83
CA ASP A 287 -3.33 -23.45 2.04
C ASP A 287 -3.32 -24.59 1.01
N ASP A 288 -4.49 -25.00 0.55
CA ASP A 288 -4.73 -25.97 -0.53
C ASP A 288 -4.20 -25.51 -1.89
N VAL A 289 -4.28 -24.21 -2.21
CA VAL A 289 -3.78 -23.65 -3.47
C VAL A 289 -2.27 -23.47 -3.42
N MET A 290 -1.74 -23.09 -2.27
CA MET A 290 -0.30 -23.04 -2.05
C MET A 290 0.31 -24.44 -2.04
N ALA A 291 -0.38 -25.42 -1.45
CA ALA A 291 -0.04 -26.84 -1.53
C ALA A 291 -0.11 -27.34 -2.98
N THR A 292 -1.17 -27.00 -3.72
CA THR A 292 -1.28 -27.31 -5.16
C THR A 292 -0.16 -26.66 -5.97
N LEU A 293 0.27 -25.43 -5.63
CA LEU A 293 1.41 -24.76 -6.25
C LEU A 293 2.73 -25.48 -5.94
N MET A 294 2.91 -25.96 -4.72
CA MET A 294 4.08 -26.76 -4.30
C MET A 294 4.10 -28.15 -4.92
N GLU A 295 2.94 -28.79 -5.05
CA GLU A 295 2.78 -30.14 -5.60
C GLU A 295 2.81 -30.16 -7.13
N SER A 296 2.30 -29.11 -7.78
CA SER A 296 2.26 -29.00 -9.24
C SER A 296 3.45 -28.26 -9.87
N CYS A 297 4.26 -27.56 -9.07
CA CYS A 297 5.57 -27.06 -9.48
C CYS A 297 6.63 -28.10 -9.11
N ALA A 298 6.67 -29.20 -9.88
CA ALA A 298 7.66 -30.26 -9.76
C ALA A 298 9.03 -29.72 -9.32
N ILE A 299 9.47 -30.21 -8.16
CA ILE A 299 10.87 -30.31 -7.78
C ILE A 299 11.42 -31.44 -8.63
N GLU A 300 11.82 -31.11 -9.85
CA GLU A 300 12.65 -31.94 -10.73
C GLU A 300 13.79 -31.00 -11.16
N ASP A 301 15.08 -31.29 -10.96
CA ASP A 301 15.74 -32.58 -10.75
C ASP A 301 16.58 -32.60 -9.47
N THR A 302 16.55 -33.74 -8.80
CA THR A 302 17.58 -34.17 -7.86
C THR A 302 18.89 -34.22 -8.63
N ILE A 303 19.79 -33.26 -8.41
CA ILE A 303 21.19 -33.48 -8.78
C ILE A 303 21.72 -34.47 -7.75
N ASP A 304 21.82 -35.72 -8.18
CA ASP A 304 22.55 -36.78 -7.51
C ASP A 304 23.99 -36.29 -7.20
N PRO A 305 24.41 -36.24 -5.92
CA PRO A 305 25.76 -35.83 -5.56
C PRO A 305 26.85 -36.85 -5.94
N GLU A 306 26.52 -38.02 -6.52
CA GLU A 306 27.53 -39.05 -6.83
C GLU A 306 28.26 -38.89 -8.18
N MET A 307 28.12 -37.75 -8.87
CA MET A 307 28.87 -37.48 -10.10
C MET A 307 29.89 -36.33 -9.96
N ASP A 308 30.67 -36.34 -8.88
CA ASP A 308 31.96 -35.62 -8.86
C ASP A 308 33.02 -36.36 -8.03
N PHE A 309 33.29 -37.61 -8.44
CA PHE A 309 34.59 -38.24 -8.21
C PHE A 309 35.42 -38.16 -9.51
N SER A 310 36.24 -37.11 -9.61
CA SER A 310 37.57 -37.15 -10.19
C SER A 310 38.37 -36.02 -9.54
N ALA A 311 39.15 -36.31 -8.49
CA ALA A 311 40.55 -36.70 -8.56
C ALA A 311 41.47 -35.58 -9.09
N ASN A 312 42.39 -35.17 -8.20
CA ASN A 312 43.60 -34.38 -8.42
C ASN A 312 43.38 -32.84 -8.49
N ASP A 313 44.16 -31.98 -7.83
CA ASP A 313 45.59 -32.05 -7.51
C ASP A 313 45.92 -31.49 -6.11
N ASP A 314 47.02 -32.02 -5.58
CA ASP A 314 47.83 -31.50 -4.48
C ASP A 314 48.44 -30.09 -4.78
N GLU A 315 48.86 -29.43 -3.69
CA GLU A 315 49.56 -28.12 -3.54
C GLU A 315 48.73 -26.82 -3.53
#